data_AF-A0A2M7Y7P3-F1
#
_entry.id   AF-A0A2M7Y7P3-F1
#
_cell.length_a   1.000
_cell.length_b   1.000
_cell.length_c   1.000
_cell.angle_alpha   90.00
_cell.angle_beta   90.00
_cell.angle_gamma   90.00
#
_symmetry.space_group_name_H-M   'P 1'
#
loop_
_entity.id
_entity.type
_entity.pdbx_description
1 polymer ?
#
loop_
_entity_poly.entity_id
_entity_poly.type
_entity_poly.pdbx_seq_one_letter_code
_entity_poly.pdbx_strand_id
1 'polypeptide(L)' 'IPVLLFGEAFWRGVINFDALTEAGTISAEDLSLFSFVETAEQAWALVAEAHGLA' A
#
# COMPACT_ATOMS: atom_id res chain seq x y z
N ILE A 1 -2.86 -9.42 -6.09
CA ILE A 1 -1.72 -9.71 -5.21
C ILE A 1 -1.56 -8.50 -4.30
N PRO A 2 -1.66 -8.64 -2.98
CA PRO A 2 -1.58 -7.50 -2.05
C PRO A 2 -0.17 -6.90 -2.03
N VAL A 3 -0.07 -5.57 -2.07
CA VAL A 3 1.20 -4.85 -1.91
C VAL A 3 1.17 -4.09 -0.58
N LEU A 4 1.96 -4.57 0.38
CA LEU A 4 1.95 -4.06 1.74
C LEU A 4 3.21 -3.25 2.03
N LEU A 5 3.03 -2.05 2.58
CA LEU A 5 4.10 -1.12 2.93
C LEU A 5 4.14 -0.93 4.45
N PHE A 6 5.21 -1.43 5.08
CA PHE A 6 5.39 -1.31 6.53
C PHE A 6 5.90 0.07 6.94
N GLY A 7 5.24 0.69 7.91
CA GLY A 7 5.59 2.00 8.46
C GLY A 7 5.22 3.12 7.50
N GLU A 8 3.98 3.60 7.57
CA GLU A 8 3.44 4.61 6.64
C GLU A 8 4.29 5.88 6.62
N ALA A 9 4.68 6.37 7.79
CA ALA A 9 5.47 7.58 7.94
C ALA A 9 6.82 7.49 7.20
N PHE A 10 7.44 6.30 7.19
CA PHE A 10 8.67 6.07 6.45
C PHE A 10 8.43 6.19 4.94
N TRP A 11 7.44 5.46 4.41
CA TRP A 11 7.17 5.44 2.97
C TRP A 11 6.68 6.77 2.40
N ARG A 12 5.89 7.53 3.16
CA ARG A 12 5.51 8.90 2.78
C ARG A 12 6.71 9.86 2.75
N GLY A 13 7.78 9.55 3.49
CA GLY A 13 9.05 10.29 3.43
C GLY A 13 9.96 9.86 2.27
N VAL A 14 9.82 8.62 1.79
CA VAL A 14 10.65 8.07 0.71
C VAL A 14 10.03 8.31 -0.67
N ILE A 15 8.72 8.19 -0.79
CA ILE A 15 7.99 8.27 -2.06
C ILE A 15 6.94 9.38 -1.97
N ASN A 16 6.97 10.30 -2.93
CA ASN A 16 5.88 11.25 -3.16
C ASN A 16 4.88 10.67 -4.16
N PHE A 17 3.85 9.99 -3.65
CA PHE A 17 2.82 9.32 -4.45
C PHE A 17 1.97 10.30 -5.28
N ASP A 18 1.74 11.51 -4.77
CA ASP A 18 1.02 12.56 -5.50
C ASP A 18 1.82 12.99 -6.74
N ALA A 19 3.13 13.20 -6.58
CA ALA A 19 4.01 13.53 -7.69
C ALA A 19 4.09 12.42 -8.76
N LEU A 20 4.06 11.15 -8.37
CA LEU A 20 4.01 10.02 -9.31
C LEU A 20 2.70 10.02 -10.12
N THR A 21 1.60 10.36 -9.47
CA THR A 21 0.27 10.46 -10.11
C THR A 21 0.22 11.65 -11.06
N GLU A 22 0.67 12.82 -10.63
CA GLU A 22 0.73 14.05 -11.45
C GLU A 22 1.64 13.89 -12.67
N ALA A 23 2.77 13.20 -12.51
CA ALA A 23 3.69 12.90 -13.61
C ALA A 23 3.14 11.84 -14.59
N GLY A 24 1.96 11.25 -14.32
CA GLY A 24 1.38 10.18 -15.12
C GLY A 24 2.17 8.87 -15.08
N THR A 25 3.01 8.68 -14.06
CA THR A 25 3.82 7.46 -13.89
C THR A 25 2.97 6.32 -13.32
N ILE A 26 1.98 6.67 -12.50
CA ILE A 26 0.92 5.77 -12.00
C ILE A 26 -0.44 6.45 -12.20
N SER A 27 -1.50 5.66 -12.28
CA SER A 27 -2.87 6.20 -12.19
C SER A 27 -3.25 6.47 -10.74
N ALA A 28 -4.23 7.35 -10.51
CA ALA A 28 -4.74 7.60 -9.16
C ALA A 28 -5.37 6.34 -8.54
N GLU A 29 -5.92 5.45 -9.36
CA GLU A 29 -6.50 4.18 -8.92
C GLU A 29 -5.42 3.21 -8.42
N ASP A 30 -4.20 3.27 -8.98
CA ASP A 30 -3.07 2.43 -8.54
C ASP A 30 -2.66 2.71 -7.09
N LEU A 31 -3.00 3.87 -6.53
CA LEU A 31 -2.76 4.15 -5.11
C LEU A 31 -3.51 3.18 -4.20
N SER A 32 -4.63 2.62 -4.66
CA SER A 32 -5.40 1.62 -3.92
C SER A 32 -4.74 0.23 -3.89
N LEU A 33 -3.72 -0.01 -4.74
CA LEU A 33 -2.95 -1.27 -4.73
C LEU A 33 -2.05 -1.38 -3.50
N PHE A 34 -1.67 -0.24 -2.91
CA PHE A 34 -0.80 -0.19 -1.74
C PHE A 34 -1.64 -0.13 -0.46
N SER A 35 -1.27 -0.94 0.52
CA SER A 35 -1.83 -0.85 1.87
C SER A 35 -0.72 -0.60 2.87
N PHE A 36 -0.84 0.46 3.65
CA PHE A 36 0.09 0.76 4.74
C PHE A 36 -0.29 -0.04 5.98
N VAL A 37 0.72 -0.63 6.62
CA VAL A 37 0.56 -1.46 7.83
C VAL A 37 1.65 -1.14 8.84
N GLU A 38 1.31 -1.21 10.12
CA GLU A 38 2.24 -0.95 11.22
C GLU A 38 2.64 -2.24 11.95
N THR A 39 1.81 -3.29 11.85
CA THR A 39 2.07 -4.57 12.54
C THR A 39 1.92 -5.78 11.61
N ALA A 40 2.52 -6.90 12.03
CA ALA A 40 2.43 -8.17 11.31
C ALA A 40 0.99 -8.70 11.28
N GLU A 41 0.21 -8.46 12.33
CA GLU A 41 -1.20 -8.87 12.43
C GLU A 41 -2.07 -8.12 11.41
N GLN A 42 -1.86 -6.81 11.25
CA GLN A 42 -2.55 -6.02 10.23
C GLN A 42 -2.19 -6.51 8.82
N ALA A 43 -0.89 -6.76 8.57
CA ALA A 43 -0.44 -7.31 7.30
C ALA A 43 -1.07 -8.67 7.01
N TRP A 44 -1.10 -9.57 7.99
CA TRP A 44 -1.70 -10.89 7.85
C TRP A 44 -3.20 -10.83 7.57
N ALA A 45 -3.94 -9.94 8.24
CA ALA A 45 -5.36 -9.76 8.00
C ALA A 45 -5.66 -9.40 6.53
N LEU A 46 -4.90 -8.46 5.95
CA LEU A 46 -5.06 -8.06 4.54
C LEU A 46 -4.67 -9.17 3.56
N VAL A 47 -3.62 -9.93 3.87
CA VAL A 47 -3.24 -11.11 3.06
C VAL A 47 -4.34 -12.17 3.12
N ALA A 48 -4.87 -12.47 4.31
CA ALA A 48 -5.93 -13.44 4.49
C ALA A 48 -7.19 -13.04 3.72
N GLU A 49 -7.61 -11.78 3.83
CA GLU A 49 -8.75 -11.23 3.08
C GLU A 49 -8.53 -11.34 1.56
N ALA A 50 -7.39 -10.89 1.05
CA ALA A 50 -7.07 -10.93 -0.38
C ALA A 50 -7.04 -12.35 -0.98
N HIS A 51 -6.88 -13.38 -0.13
CA HIS A 51 -6.85 -14.79 -0.53
C HIS A 51 -8.09 -15.58 -0.08
N GLY A 52 -9.10 -14.93 0.51
CA GLY A 52 -10.34 -15.58 0.96
C GLY A 52 -10.14 -16.56 2.12
N LEU A 53 -9.17 -16.26 3.00
CA LEU A 53 -8.78 -17.05 4.17
C LEU A 53 -9.31 -16.45 5.50
N ALA A 54 -10.05 -15.34 5.42
CA ALA A 54 -10.63 -14.62 6.54
C ALA A 54 -12.08 -15.05 6.83
#